data_AF-A0AB36T8X2-F1
#
_entry.id   AF-A0AB36T8X2-F1
#
_cell.length_a   1.000
_cell.length_b   1.000
_cell.length_c   1.000
_cell.angle_alpha   90.00
_cell.angle_beta   90.00
_cell.angle_gamma   90.00
#
_symmetry.space_group_name_H-M   'P 1'
#
loop_
_entity.id
_entity.type
_entity.pdbx_description
1 polymer ?
#
loop_
_entity_poly.entity_id
_entity_poly.type
_entity_poly.pdbx_seq_one_letter_code
_entity_poly.pdbx_strand_id
1 'polypeptide(L)'
;LNIDFNAVANGEKKVMVAAYKQIFYTVSAELPNNPSDLFDNSVTFDELTRKGVSNTAPPVMVSNVAYGRTVYVKLETSSKSKDVQSAFKALIKGQGVEASGQYKDIFEDSTFTAVVLGGDAKEHNKVVTKDFNEIRNIIKDNAELSSKNPAYPISYTSTFLKDNATAAVHNNTDYIETTTTEYSSAKMTLDHYGAYVAQFDVSWDEFSYDANGKEVLTHKTWEGNNQDKTAHYSTVIPLPPNSKNVKVVARECTGLAWEWWRTIINEQNVPLTNEIKVSIGGTTLYPTANISH
;
A
#
# COMPACT_ATOMS: atom_id res chain seq x y z
N LEU A 1 -1.42 -11.34 -15.86
CA LEU A 1 -0.72 -10.89 -14.63
C LEU A 1 -0.79 -11.86 -13.45
N ASN A 2 -1.74 -12.82 -13.41
CA ASN A 2 -1.89 -13.78 -12.30
C ASN A 2 -1.97 -13.09 -10.93
N ILE A 3 -3.05 -12.35 -10.72
CA ILE A 3 -3.32 -11.64 -9.46
C ILE A 3 -4.04 -12.62 -8.54
N ASP A 4 -3.50 -12.80 -7.34
CA ASP A 4 -4.15 -13.59 -6.30
C ASP A 4 -5.13 -12.71 -5.51
N PHE A 5 -6.39 -12.69 -5.96
CA PHE A 5 -7.42 -11.87 -5.33
C PHE A 5 -7.79 -12.34 -3.92
N ASN A 6 -7.57 -13.61 -3.58
CA ASN A 6 -7.82 -14.13 -2.23
C ASN A 6 -6.79 -13.55 -1.24
N ALA A 7 -5.51 -13.57 -1.61
CA ALA A 7 -4.45 -12.96 -0.81
C ALA A 7 -4.63 -11.43 -0.66
N VAL A 8 -5.18 -10.76 -1.69
CA VAL A 8 -5.52 -9.33 -1.59
C VAL A 8 -6.68 -9.10 -0.62
N ALA A 9 -7.75 -9.90 -0.72
CA ALA A 9 -8.92 -9.79 0.14
C ALA A 9 -8.59 -10.06 1.62
N ASN A 10 -7.69 -11.01 1.89
CA ASN A 10 -7.22 -11.31 3.25
C ASN A 10 -6.17 -10.32 3.78
N GLY A 11 -5.80 -9.30 2.99
CA GLY A 11 -4.74 -8.35 3.34
C GLY A 11 -3.33 -8.96 3.34
N GLU A 12 -3.16 -10.21 2.93
CA GLU A 12 -1.88 -10.94 2.87
C GLU A 12 -0.94 -10.36 1.82
N LYS A 13 -1.47 -9.82 0.72
CA LYS A 13 -0.72 -9.13 -0.33
C LYS A 13 -1.32 -7.79 -0.68
N LYS A 14 -0.45 -6.82 -0.99
CA LYS A 14 -0.82 -5.54 -1.59
C LYS A 14 -0.35 -5.53 -3.05
N VAL A 15 -1.27 -5.24 -3.96
CA VAL A 15 -1.02 -5.27 -5.41
C VAL A 15 -1.40 -3.93 -6.04
N MET A 16 -0.50 -3.37 -6.83
CA MET A 16 -0.76 -2.24 -7.72
C MET A 16 -0.61 -2.69 -9.18
N VAL A 17 -1.55 -2.29 -10.03
CA VAL A 17 -1.48 -2.53 -11.47
C VAL A 17 -1.41 -1.19 -12.19
N ALA A 18 -0.40 -1.03 -13.03
CA ALA A 18 -0.29 0.06 -13.98
C ALA A 18 -0.47 -0.46 -15.41
N ALA A 19 -1.18 0.28 -16.23
CA ALA A 19 -1.38 -0.03 -17.64
C ALA A 19 -0.83 1.11 -18.50
N TYR A 20 0.18 0.81 -19.31
CA TYR A 20 0.79 1.75 -20.26
C TYR A 20 0.23 1.44 -21.65
N LYS A 21 -0.76 2.22 -22.08
CA LYS A 21 -1.28 2.17 -23.45
C LYS A 21 -0.38 3.03 -24.33
N GLN A 22 0.47 2.39 -25.12
CA GLN A 22 1.35 3.03 -26.09
C GLN A 22 0.62 3.10 -27.43
N ILE A 23 -0.03 4.23 -27.70
CA ILE A 23 -0.74 4.46 -28.97
C ILE A 23 0.27 5.00 -29.98
N PHE A 24 0.50 4.24 -31.06
CA PHE A 24 1.40 4.66 -32.14
C PHE A 24 0.66 5.50 -33.18
N TYR A 25 -0.54 5.06 -33.55
CA TYR A 25 -1.43 5.79 -34.46
C TYR A 25 -2.88 5.37 -34.25
N THR A 26 -3.80 6.14 -34.82
CA THR A 26 -5.22 5.83 -34.86
C THR A 26 -5.71 5.84 -36.30
N VAL A 27 -6.65 4.97 -36.63
CA VAL A 27 -7.33 4.97 -37.93
C VAL A 27 -8.81 5.20 -37.68
N SER A 28 -9.33 6.27 -38.27
CA SER A 28 -10.75 6.63 -38.21
C SER A 28 -11.44 6.26 -39.51
N ALA A 29 -12.68 5.80 -39.40
CA ALA A 29 -13.58 5.65 -40.54
C ALA A 29 -14.56 6.82 -40.56
N GLU A 30 -14.84 7.34 -41.76
CA GLU A 30 -15.78 8.44 -41.94
C GLU A 30 -17.20 7.99 -41.58
N LEU A 31 -17.91 8.79 -40.80
CA LEU A 31 -19.27 8.47 -40.39
C LEU A 31 -20.22 8.60 -41.59
N PRO A 32 -21.14 7.63 -41.79
CA PRO A 32 -22.10 7.71 -42.87
C PRO A 32 -23.12 8.83 -42.59
N ASN A 33 -23.66 9.42 -43.65
CA ASN A 33 -24.77 10.38 -43.51
C ASN A 33 -26.06 9.65 -43.12
N ASN A 34 -26.27 8.44 -43.66
CA ASN A 34 -27.37 7.55 -43.34
C ASN A 34 -26.87 6.12 -43.11
N PRO A 35 -27.54 5.32 -42.26
CA PRO A 35 -27.15 3.92 -42.03
C PRO A 35 -27.01 3.10 -43.33
N SER A 36 -27.83 3.38 -44.34
CA SER A 36 -27.81 2.73 -45.66
C SER A 36 -26.49 2.88 -46.40
N ASP A 37 -25.72 3.95 -46.15
CA ASP A 37 -24.48 4.24 -46.88
C ASP A 37 -23.38 3.20 -46.59
N LEU A 38 -23.53 2.42 -45.51
CA LEU A 38 -22.61 1.34 -45.13
C LEU A 38 -22.94 -0.02 -45.75
N PHE A 39 -24.15 -0.20 -46.29
CA PHE A 39 -24.65 -1.48 -46.77
C PHE A 39 -24.81 -1.46 -48.28
N ASP A 40 -24.48 -2.57 -48.93
CA ASP A 40 -24.81 -2.73 -50.34
C ASP A 40 -26.33 -2.74 -50.54
N ASN A 41 -26.79 -2.27 -51.71
CA ASN A 41 -28.22 -2.18 -52.03
C ASN A 41 -28.97 -3.53 -51.98
N SER A 42 -28.25 -4.66 -52.07
CA SER A 42 -28.84 -6.00 -51.93
C SER A 42 -29.15 -6.40 -50.49
N VAL A 43 -28.60 -5.69 -49.49
CA VAL A 43 -28.77 -6.03 -48.07
C VAL A 43 -30.13 -5.56 -47.58
N THR A 44 -30.88 -6.48 -46.95
CA THR A 44 -32.21 -6.16 -46.39
C THR A 44 -32.17 -6.10 -44.86
N PHE A 45 -33.15 -5.40 -44.26
CA PHE A 45 -33.25 -5.35 -42.80
C PHE A 45 -33.51 -6.73 -42.19
N ASP A 46 -34.25 -7.61 -42.87
CA ASP A 46 -34.48 -8.99 -42.43
C ASP A 46 -33.16 -9.78 -42.31
N GLU A 47 -32.17 -9.51 -43.17
CA GLU A 47 -30.85 -10.10 -43.05
C GLU A 47 -30.09 -9.58 -41.83
N LEU A 48 -30.22 -8.29 -41.51
CA LEU A 48 -29.62 -7.70 -40.31
C LEU A 48 -30.25 -8.28 -39.04
N THR A 49 -31.58 -8.42 -39.01
CA THR A 49 -32.30 -9.08 -37.91
C THR A 49 -31.88 -10.53 -37.76
N ARG A 50 -31.74 -11.28 -38.86
CA ARG A 50 -31.21 -12.66 -38.84
C ARG A 50 -29.76 -12.73 -38.33
N LYS A 51 -28.97 -11.66 -38.49
CA LYS A 51 -27.62 -11.52 -37.93
C LYS A 51 -27.59 -11.00 -36.48
N GLY A 52 -28.76 -10.73 -35.88
CA GLY A 52 -28.92 -10.41 -34.47
C GLY A 52 -29.30 -8.95 -34.17
N VAL A 53 -29.49 -8.10 -35.19
CA VAL A 53 -29.93 -6.72 -34.96
C VAL A 53 -31.31 -6.70 -34.32
N SER A 54 -31.41 -6.05 -33.15
CA SER A 54 -32.64 -5.94 -32.37
C SER A 54 -32.58 -4.73 -31.42
N ASN A 55 -33.68 -4.45 -30.72
CA ASN A 55 -33.71 -3.37 -29.71
C ASN A 55 -32.71 -3.60 -28.56
N THR A 56 -32.40 -4.85 -28.24
CA THR A 56 -31.42 -5.23 -27.21
C THR A 56 -30.01 -5.41 -27.77
N ALA A 57 -29.85 -5.42 -29.08
CA ALA A 57 -28.57 -5.49 -29.78
C ALA A 57 -28.57 -4.52 -30.97
N PRO A 58 -28.58 -3.19 -30.70
CA PRO A 58 -28.55 -2.18 -31.75
C PRO A 58 -27.21 -2.24 -32.50
N PRO A 59 -27.21 -1.98 -33.83
CA PRO A 59 -26.00 -2.05 -34.62
C PRO A 59 -25.10 -0.83 -34.36
N VAL A 60 -23.79 -1.08 -34.39
CA VAL A 60 -22.76 -0.05 -34.23
C VAL A 60 -21.73 -0.14 -35.35
N MET A 61 -21.12 0.99 -35.67
CA MET A 61 -19.94 1.07 -36.54
C MET A 61 -18.71 1.31 -35.68
N VAL A 62 -17.58 0.68 -36.02
CA VAL A 62 -16.29 1.05 -35.42
C VAL A 62 -15.80 2.32 -36.09
N SER A 63 -15.85 3.44 -35.37
CA SER A 63 -15.52 4.77 -35.89
C SER A 63 -14.03 5.10 -35.81
N ASN A 64 -13.33 4.55 -34.82
CA ASN A 64 -11.89 4.76 -34.65
C ASN A 64 -11.23 3.57 -33.97
N VAL A 65 -10.05 3.18 -34.44
CA VAL A 65 -9.23 2.12 -33.85
C VAL A 65 -7.86 2.69 -33.51
N ALA A 66 -7.44 2.53 -32.26
CA ALA A 66 -6.10 2.85 -31.81
C ALA A 66 -5.20 1.63 -31.95
N TYR A 67 -4.06 1.83 -32.59
CA TYR A 67 -3.05 0.81 -32.85
C TYR A 67 -1.80 1.10 -32.03
N GLY A 68 -1.24 0.04 -31.44
CA GLY A 68 0.00 0.11 -30.69
C GLY A 68 0.18 -1.09 -29.78
N ARG A 69 0.58 -0.84 -28.54
CA ARG A 69 0.82 -1.86 -27.51
C ARG A 69 0.26 -1.47 -26.15
N THR A 70 0.00 -2.47 -25.32
CA THR A 70 -0.33 -2.27 -23.91
C THR A 70 0.65 -3.03 -23.04
N VAL A 71 1.42 -2.32 -22.21
CA VAL A 71 2.26 -2.95 -21.18
C VAL A 71 1.50 -2.90 -19.86
N TYR A 72 1.20 -4.07 -19.31
CA TYR A 72 0.67 -4.21 -17.97
C TYR A 72 1.80 -4.49 -16.99
N VAL A 73 1.88 -3.69 -15.94
CA VAL A 73 2.85 -3.85 -14.85
C VAL A 73 2.10 -4.14 -13.57
N LYS A 74 2.46 -5.23 -12.89
CA LYS A 74 2.01 -5.58 -11.55
C LYS A 74 3.16 -5.34 -10.57
N LEU A 75 2.91 -4.59 -9.50
CA LEU A 75 3.77 -4.45 -8.34
C LEU A 75 3.07 -5.16 -7.18
N GLU A 76 3.72 -6.15 -6.58
CA GLU A 76 3.13 -7.00 -5.54
C GLU A 76 4.09 -7.08 -4.35
N THR A 77 3.58 -6.96 -3.12
CA THR A 77 4.36 -7.12 -1.89
C THR A 77 3.54 -7.80 -0.79
N SER A 78 4.22 -8.50 0.12
CA SER A 78 3.66 -8.99 1.38
C SER A 78 3.68 -7.96 2.50
N SER A 79 4.41 -6.85 2.34
CA SER A 79 4.54 -5.80 3.35
C SER A 79 3.16 -5.27 3.78
N LYS A 80 2.96 -5.16 5.10
CA LYS A 80 1.71 -4.65 5.68
C LYS A 80 1.78 -3.15 5.96
N SER A 81 2.92 -2.51 5.69
CA SER A 81 3.13 -1.07 5.84
C SER A 81 2.04 -0.24 5.15
N LYS A 82 1.62 0.84 5.81
CA LYS A 82 0.67 1.81 5.25
C LYS A 82 1.24 2.57 4.04
N ASP A 83 2.56 2.59 3.90
CA ASP A 83 3.26 3.41 2.90
C ASP A 83 3.47 2.72 1.55
N VAL A 84 3.03 1.46 1.40
CA VAL A 84 3.19 0.66 0.17
C VAL A 84 2.70 1.39 -1.09
N GLN A 85 1.52 2.02 -1.04
CA GLN A 85 0.98 2.73 -2.21
C GLN A 85 1.87 3.92 -2.60
N SER A 86 2.37 4.67 -1.62
CA SER A 86 3.26 5.81 -1.83
C SER A 86 4.62 5.36 -2.35
N ALA A 87 5.18 4.29 -1.79
CA ALA A 87 6.42 3.66 -2.22
C ALA A 87 6.34 3.23 -3.70
N PHE A 88 5.28 2.51 -4.09
CA PHE A 88 5.05 2.08 -5.47
C PHE A 88 4.86 3.28 -6.43
N LYS A 89 4.13 4.32 -6.02
CA LYS A 89 3.99 5.55 -6.82
C LYS A 89 5.34 6.25 -7.03
N ALA A 90 6.16 6.35 -5.99
CA ALA A 90 7.50 6.93 -6.08
C ALA A 90 8.40 6.12 -7.01
N LEU A 91 8.36 4.79 -6.88
CA LEU A 91 9.07 3.86 -7.75
C LEU A 91 8.68 4.04 -9.21
N ILE A 92 7.39 4.07 -9.54
CA ILE A 92 6.96 4.29 -10.92
C ILE A 92 7.47 5.64 -11.47
N LYS A 93 7.36 6.72 -10.69
CA LYS A 93 7.76 8.08 -11.10
C LYS A 93 9.28 8.27 -11.26
N GLY A 94 10.10 7.36 -10.75
CA GLY A 94 11.56 7.50 -10.81
C GLY A 94 12.10 8.65 -9.95
N GLN A 95 11.33 9.09 -8.96
CA GLN A 95 11.87 9.92 -7.88
C GLN A 95 12.91 9.07 -7.15
N GLY A 96 14.08 9.59 -6.79
CA GLY A 96 15.15 8.81 -6.16
C GLY A 96 14.70 8.12 -4.87
N VAL A 97 14.16 6.90 -4.99
CA VAL A 97 13.48 6.19 -3.90
C VAL A 97 14.47 5.55 -2.93
N GLU A 98 15.75 5.57 -3.27
CA GLU A 98 16.85 5.03 -2.48
C GLU A 98 17.13 5.84 -1.20
N ALA A 99 16.50 7.00 -1.02
CA ALA A 99 16.79 7.91 0.09
C ALA A 99 15.94 7.68 1.38
N SER A 100 14.84 6.92 1.33
CA SER A 100 14.04 6.63 2.53
C SER A 100 14.15 5.16 2.93
N GLY A 101 14.76 4.88 4.10
CA GLY A 101 14.93 3.51 4.61
C GLY A 101 13.63 2.70 4.64
N GLN A 102 12.49 3.31 4.98
CA GLN A 102 11.19 2.63 5.02
C GLN A 102 10.70 2.10 3.66
N TYR A 103 11.07 2.73 2.54
CA TYR A 103 10.70 2.23 1.21
C TYR A 103 11.59 1.08 0.77
N LYS A 104 12.84 1.04 1.24
CA LYS A 104 13.78 -0.03 0.93
C LYS A 104 13.23 -1.38 1.40
N ASP A 105 12.75 -1.45 2.64
CA ASP A 105 12.17 -2.67 3.22
C ASP A 105 10.95 -3.15 2.41
N ILE A 106 10.09 -2.23 1.98
CA ILE A 106 8.94 -2.54 1.11
C ILE A 106 9.41 -3.15 -0.22
N PHE A 107 10.46 -2.61 -0.83
CA PHE A 107 10.95 -3.10 -2.13
C PHE A 107 11.69 -4.43 -2.04
N GLU A 108 12.39 -4.71 -0.94
CA GLU A 108 13.02 -6.02 -0.71
C GLU A 108 11.97 -7.15 -0.70
N ASP A 109 10.80 -6.86 -0.12
CA ASP A 109 9.61 -7.72 -0.07
C ASP A 109 8.69 -7.60 -1.29
N SER A 110 9.11 -6.88 -2.34
CA SER A 110 8.32 -6.67 -3.54
C SER A 110 8.76 -7.56 -4.71
N THR A 111 7.81 -7.85 -5.59
CA THR A 111 8.04 -8.49 -6.89
C THR A 111 7.28 -7.73 -7.96
N PHE A 112 7.95 -7.48 -9.08
CA PHE A 112 7.39 -6.76 -10.22
C PHE A 112 7.19 -7.70 -11.39
N THR A 113 6.09 -7.54 -12.11
CA THR A 113 5.78 -8.35 -13.30
C THR A 113 5.34 -7.44 -14.42
N ALA A 114 5.97 -7.54 -15.59
CA ALA A 114 5.52 -6.89 -16.81
C ALA A 114 4.98 -7.93 -17.79
N VAL A 115 3.88 -7.60 -18.47
CA VAL A 115 3.34 -8.35 -19.60
C VAL A 115 3.04 -7.36 -20.72
N VAL A 116 3.60 -7.61 -21.89
CA VAL A 116 3.36 -6.78 -23.08
C VAL A 116 2.30 -7.45 -23.95
N LEU A 117 1.20 -6.74 -24.23
CA LEU A 117 0.13 -7.14 -25.15
C LEU A 117 0.18 -6.27 -26.41
N GLY A 118 -0.19 -6.85 -27.56
CA GLY A 118 -0.17 -6.17 -28.86
C GLY A 118 0.76 -6.91 -29.83
N GLY A 119 0.39 -8.14 -30.17
CA GLY A 119 1.16 -9.11 -30.97
C GLY A 119 0.43 -10.46 -31.01
N ASP A 120 0.97 -11.43 -31.75
CA ASP A 120 0.41 -12.79 -31.75
C ASP A 120 0.53 -13.42 -30.36
N ALA A 121 -0.41 -14.30 -29.99
CA ALA A 121 -0.57 -14.77 -28.61
C ALA A 121 0.64 -15.55 -28.07
N LYS A 122 1.51 -16.02 -28.97
CA LYS A 122 2.74 -16.75 -28.69
C LYS A 122 3.92 -15.84 -28.27
N GLU A 123 3.84 -14.54 -28.53
CA GLU A 123 4.92 -13.57 -28.27
C GLU A 123 4.70 -12.74 -26.98
N HIS A 124 3.73 -13.11 -26.15
CA HIS A 124 3.50 -12.44 -24.87
C HIS A 124 4.69 -12.64 -23.93
N ASN A 125 5.59 -11.66 -23.92
CA ASN A 125 6.74 -11.63 -23.03
C ASN A 125 6.27 -11.27 -21.62
N LYS A 126 6.35 -12.25 -20.71
CA LYS A 126 6.18 -12.06 -19.28
C LYS A 126 7.55 -11.98 -18.64
N VAL A 127 7.82 -10.87 -17.97
CA VAL A 127 9.02 -10.70 -17.14
C VAL A 127 8.59 -10.61 -15.69
N VAL A 128 9.31 -11.31 -14.81
CA VAL A 128 9.13 -11.25 -13.35
C VAL A 128 10.50 -10.95 -12.75
N THR A 129 10.60 -9.88 -11.98
CA THR A 129 11.89 -9.37 -11.46
C THR A 129 11.70 -8.65 -10.14
N LYS A 130 12.78 -8.49 -9.38
CA LYS A 130 12.88 -7.58 -8.24
C LYS A 130 13.52 -6.24 -8.61
N ASP A 131 14.14 -6.13 -9.79
CA ASP A 131 14.71 -4.86 -10.28
C ASP A 131 13.68 -4.12 -11.14
N PHE A 132 13.19 -2.99 -10.64
CA PHE A 132 12.23 -2.18 -11.37
C PHE A 132 12.84 -1.53 -12.64
N ASN A 133 14.17 -1.44 -12.76
CA ASN A 133 14.81 -0.92 -13.98
C ASN A 133 14.58 -1.83 -15.19
N GLU A 134 14.51 -3.14 -15.01
CA GLU A 134 14.11 -4.06 -16.08
C GLU A 134 12.69 -3.73 -16.59
N ILE A 135 11.77 -3.46 -15.67
CA ILE A 135 10.39 -3.04 -16.02
C ILE A 135 10.41 -1.72 -16.79
N ARG A 136 11.24 -0.74 -16.38
CA ARG A 136 11.40 0.53 -17.12
C ARG A 136 11.88 0.30 -18.54
N ASN A 137 12.87 -0.58 -18.72
CA ASN A 137 13.40 -0.90 -20.04
C ASN A 137 12.31 -1.54 -20.91
N ILE A 138 11.51 -2.46 -20.39
CA ILE A 138 10.37 -3.05 -21.12
C ILE A 138 9.37 -1.97 -21.55
N ILE A 139 9.02 -1.03 -20.66
CA ILE A 139 8.10 0.07 -20.99
C ILE A 139 8.70 0.93 -22.11
N LYS A 140 9.99 1.25 -22.03
CA LYS A 140 10.70 2.10 -23.00
C LYS A 140 10.83 1.41 -24.37
N ASP A 141 11.27 0.16 -24.40
CA ASP A 141 11.50 -0.61 -25.62
C ASP A 141 10.20 -0.85 -26.42
N ASN A 142 9.05 -0.80 -25.74
CA ASN A 142 7.74 -0.99 -26.35
C ASN A 142 7.00 0.32 -26.65
N ALA A 143 7.62 1.48 -26.43
CA ALA A 143 7.01 2.79 -26.63
C ALA A 143 7.08 3.30 -28.08
N GLU A 144 7.99 2.76 -28.90
CA GLU A 144 8.23 3.26 -30.26
C GLU A 144 7.82 2.27 -31.35
N LEU A 145 7.13 2.77 -32.38
CA LEU A 145 6.78 2.00 -33.57
C LEU A 145 8.04 1.65 -34.36
N SER A 146 8.26 0.37 -34.66
CA SER A 146 9.33 -0.07 -35.54
C SER A 146 8.99 -1.38 -36.25
N SER A 147 9.82 -1.81 -37.20
CA SER A 147 9.66 -3.13 -37.83
C SER A 147 9.77 -4.30 -36.84
N LYS A 148 10.51 -4.10 -35.74
CA LYS A 148 10.64 -5.07 -34.64
C LYS A 148 9.56 -4.90 -33.57
N ASN A 149 8.80 -3.80 -33.62
CA ASN A 149 7.70 -3.49 -32.71
C ASN A 149 6.47 -3.02 -33.51
N PRO A 150 5.81 -3.91 -34.27
CA PRO A 150 4.68 -3.55 -35.10
C PRO A 150 3.44 -3.20 -34.26
N ALA A 151 2.54 -2.41 -34.84
CA ALA A 151 1.32 -1.96 -34.17
C ALA A 151 0.18 -2.97 -34.34
N TYR A 152 -0.62 -3.16 -33.29
CA TYR A 152 -1.85 -3.97 -33.33
C TYR A 152 -3.02 -3.19 -32.71
N PRO A 153 -4.28 -3.50 -33.06
CA PRO A 153 -5.44 -2.89 -32.42
C PRO A 153 -5.40 -3.12 -30.90
N ILE A 154 -5.44 -2.06 -30.11
CA ILE A 154 -5.44 -2.13 -28.63
C ILE A 154 -6.71 -1.56 -27.99
N SER A 155 -7.42 -0.70 -28.72
CA SER A 155 -8.75 -0.21 -28.31
C SER A 155 -9.46 0.40 -29.50
N TYR A 156 -10.78 0.49 -29.43
CA TYR A 156 -11.60 1.12 -30.45
C TYR A 156 -12.74 1.91 -29.82
N THR A 157 -13.28 2.86 -30.58
CA THR A 157 -14.55 3.50 -30.29
C THR A 157 -15.56 3.13 -31.37
N SER A 158 -16.83 3.06 -30.95
CA SER A 158 -17.94 2.77 -31.86
C SER A 158 -19.01 3.83 -31.76
N THR A 159 -19.78 3.99 -32.83
CA THR A 159 -20.95 4.86 -32.90
C THR A 159 -22.20 4.04 -33.22
N PHE A 160 -23.33 4.41 -32.63
CA PHE A 160 -24.61 3.80 -32.97
C PHE A 160 -25.03 4.23 -34.38
N LEU A 161 -25.45 3.29 -35.22
CA LEU A 161 -25.85 3.64 -36.59
C LEU A 161 -27.07 4.56 -36.62
N LYS A 162 -27.95 4.49 -35.60
CA LYS A 162 -29.20 5.24 -35.55
C LYS A 162 -29.01 6.76 -35.61
N ASP A 163 -28.03 7.26 -34.88
CA ASP A 163 -27.85 8.69 -34.59
C ASP A 163 -26.38 9.14 -34.64
N ASN A 164 -25.46 8.25 -35.02
CA ASN A 164 -24.02 8.47 -35.00
C ASN A 164 -23.45 8.84 -33.62
N ALA A 165 -24.20 8.62 -32.53
CA ALA A 165 -23.72 8.91 -31.18
C ALA A 165 -22.67 7.87 -30.74
N THR A 166 -21.63 8.34 -30.02
CA THR A 166 -20.60 7.46 -29.46
C THR A 166 -21.21 6.46 -28.47
N ALA A 167 -20.96 5.17 -28.69
CA ALA A 167 -21.36 4.11 -27.78
C ALA A 167 -20.46 4.10 -26.54
N ALA A 168 -21.09 4.06 -25.36
CA ALA A 168 -20.40 4.01 -24.07
C ALA A 168 -20.82 2.77 -23.27
N VAL A 169 -19.85 2.13 -22.62
CA VAL A 169 -20.09 1.03 -21.68
C VAL A 169 -20.12 1.60 -20.26
N HIS A 170 -21.30 1.60 -19.66
CA HIS A 170 -21.51 2.09 -18.29
C HIS A 170 -21.28 0.95 -17.30
N ASN A 171 -20.12 0.95 -16.64
CA ASN A 171 -19.80 -0.03 -15.61
C ASN A 171 -20.19 0.51 -14.22
N ASN A 172 -20.88 -0.30 -13.43
CA ASN A 172 -21.21 0.00 -12.04
C ASN A 172 -20.89 -1.22 -11.16
N THR A 173 -20.14 -1.02 -10.09
CA THR A 173 -19.74 -2.08 -9.16
C THR A 173 -19.43 -1.50 -7.79
N ASP A 174 -19.75 -2.26 -6.75
CA ASP A 174 -19.26 -2.02 -5.39
C ASP A 174 -17.99 -2.84 -5.14
N TYR A 175 -17.12 -2.36 -4.26
CA TYR A 175 -15.93 -3.08 -3.81
C TYR A 175 -15.55 -2.67 -2.38
N ILE A 176 -14.75 -3.50 -1.71
CA ILE A 176 -14.23 -3.22 -0.36
C ILE A 176 -12.76 -2.80 -0.49
N GLU A 177 -12.46 -1.57 -0.09
CA GLU A 177 -11.07 -1.10 0.04
C GLU A 177 -10.48 -1.60 1.36
N THR A 178 -9.47 -2.47 1.27
CA THR A 178 -8.78 -3.02 2.44
C THR A 178 -7.49 -2.25 2.70
N THR A 179 -7.34 -1.73 3.92
CA THR A 179 -6.10 -1.11 4.40
C THR A 179 -5.54 -1.88 5.58
N THR A 180 -4.22 -1.97 5.66
CA THR A 180 -3.52 -2.61 6.78
C THR A 180 -2.44 -1.68 7.30
N THR A 181 -2.23 -1.71 8.61
CA THR A 181 -1.11 -1.07 9.30
C THR A 181 -0.36 -2.13 10.08
N GLU A 182 0.97 -2.10 10.01
CA GLU A 182 1.84 -3.01 10.71
C GLU A 182 2.40 -2.34 11.96
N TYR A 183 2.45 -3.10 13.06
CA TYR A 183 3.04 -2.67 14.32
C TYR A 183 4.08 -3.70 14.75
N SER A 184 5.16 -3.22 15.36
CA SER A 184 6.23 -4.05 15.89
C SER A 184 6.22 -4.04 17.41
N SER A 185 6.59 -5.16 18.02
CA SER A 185 6.81 -5.22 19.48
C SER A 185 7.99 -4.34 19.88
N ALA A 186 7.95 -3.78 21.09
CA ALA A 186 9.06 -3.04 21.66
C ALA A 186 9.66 -3.77 22.87
N LYS A 187 10.93 -3.49 23.15
CA LYS A 187 11.59 -3.84 24.42
C LYS A 187 11.88 -2.56 25.18
N MET A 188 11.28 -2.40 26.35
CA MET A 188 11.59 -1.29 27.25
C MET A 188 12.61 -1.75 28.30
N THR A 189 13.79 -1.13 28.31
CA THR A 189 14.81 -1.37 29.33
C THR A 189 14.72 -0.28 30.38
N LEU A 190 14.52 -0.65 31.65
CA LEU A 190 14.71 0.26 32.78
C LEU A 190 16.10 0.04 33.36
N ASP A 191 16.83 1.12 33.59
CA ASP A 191 18.20 1.10 34.06
C ASP A 191 18.38 2.13 35.19
N HIS A 192 18.64 1.66 36.40
CA HIS A 192 18.83 2.49 37.59
C HIS A 192 20.23 2.33 38.16
N TYR A 193 21.00 3.40 38.07
CA TYR A 193 22.35 3.52 38.61
C TYR A 193 22.50 4.71 39.56
N GLY A 194 21.39 5.33 39.98
CA GLY A 194 21.36 6.48 40.88
C GLY A 194 21.62 6.11 42.34
N ALA A 195 22.30 6.98 43.08
CA ALA A 195 22.60 6.80 44.50
C ALA A 195 21.38 7.11 45.41
N TYR A 196 20.24 6.46 45.12
CA TYR A 196 18.97 6.57 45.85
C TYR A 196 18.10 5.33 45.61
N VAL A 197 17.08 5.14 46.45
CA VAL A 197 16.03 4.14 46.18
C VAL A 197 15.05 4.73 45.17
N ALA A 198 14.68 3.97 44.15
CA ALA A 198 13.72 4.38 43.13
C ALA A 198 12.50 3.47 43.09
N GLN A 199 11.37 4.02 42.66
CA GLN A 199 10.17 3.28 42.28
C GLN A 199 9.75 3.69 40.87
N PHE A 200 9.30 2.72 40.07
CA PHE A 200 8.72 2.98 38.76
C PHE A 200 7.20 2.75 38.79
N ASP A 201 6.49 3.46 37.91
CA ASP A 201 5.10 3.23 37.55
C ASP A 201 5.03 3.23 36.02
N VAL A 202 5.07 2.04 35.45
CA VAL A 202 4.97 1.78 34.01
C VAL A 202 3.62 1.16 33.72
N SER A 203 2.93 1.71 32.72
CA SER A 203 1.64 1.21 32.24
C SER A 203 1.49 1.43 30.73
N TRP A 204 0.63 0.63 30.11
CA TRP A 204 0.27 0.72 28.70
C TRP A 204 -1.14 0.16 28.51
N ASP A 205 -1.74 0.44 27.35
CA ASP A 205 -2.97 -0.20 26.93
C ASP A 205 -2.68 -1.16 25.77
N GLU A 206 -3.22 -2.37 25.84
CA GLU A 206 -3.27 -3.29 24.71
C GLU A 206 -4.57 -3.07 23.95
N PHE A 207 -4.50 -2.66 22.68
CA PHE A 207 -5.67 -2.47 21.85
C PHE A 207 -6.05 -3.75 21.10
N SER A 208 -7.36 -3.93 20.90
CA SER A 208 -7.98 -4.96 20.07
C SER A 208 -9.24 -4.38 19.43
N TYR A 209 -9.89 -5.13 18.55
CA TYR A 209 -11.13 -4.71 17.91
C TYR A 209 -12.22 -5.75 18.15
N ASP A 210 -13.43 -5.28 18.44
CA ASP A 210 -14.61 -6.16 18.54
C ASP A 210 -15.14 -6.56 17.15
N ALA A 211 -16.20 -7.37 17.12
CA ALA A 211 -16.82 -7.84 15.88
C ALA A 211 -17.38 -6.70 14.99
N ASN A 212 -17.59 -5.51 15.55
CA ASN A 212 -18.07 -4.33 14.83
C ASN A 212 -16.93 -3.38 14.42
N GLY A 213 -15.67 -3.75 14.69
CA GLY A 213 -14.50 -2.92 14.43
C GLY A 213 -14.31 -1.77 15.43
N LYS A 214 -14.99 -1.80 16.58
CA LYS A 214 -14.77 -0.81 17.65
C LYS A 214 -13.53 -1.19 18.46
N GLU A 215 -12.68 -0.21 18.70
CA GLU A 215 -11.47 -0.39 19.51
C GLU A 215 -11.83 -0.70 20.97
N VAL A 216 -11.18 -1.72 21.53
CA VAL A 216 -11.26 -2.13 22.93
C VAL A 216 -9.86 -2.09 23.54
N LEU A 217 -9.73 -1.35 24.64
CA LEU A 217 -8.46 -1.17 25.36
C LEU A 217 -8.43 -2.00 26.63
N THR A 218 -7.36 -2.78 26.80
CA THR A 218 -7.07 -3.52 28.02
C THR A 218 -5.88 -2.87 28.71
N HIS A 219 -6.13 -2.24 29.85
CA HIS A 219 -5.07 -1.59 30.62
C HIS A 219 -4.11 -2.61 31.23
N LYS A 220 -2.81 -2.34 31.15
CA LYS A 220 -1.73 -3.16 31.68
C LYS A 220 -0.76 -2.32 32.49
N THR A 221 -0.16 -2.97 33.48
CA THR A 221 0.83 -2.37 34.38
C THR A 221 1.99 -3.33 34.54
N TRP A 222 3.19 -2.80 34.72
CA TRP A 222 4.33 -3.62 35.05
C TRP A 222 4.22 -4.16 36.49
N GLU A 223 4.48 -5.45 36.69
CA GLU A 223 4.37 -6.11 38.01
C GLU A 223 5.34 -5.55 39.05
N GLY A 224 6.46 -4.96 38.62
CA GLY A 224 7.44 -4.33 39.48
C GLY A 224 7.06 -2.90 39.93
N ASN A 225 5.88 -2.40 39.56
CA ASN A 225 5.45 -1.06 39.90
C ASN A 225 5.43 -0.82 41.41
N ASN A 226 5.85 0.39 41.82
CA ASN A 226 5.89 0.85 43.22
C ASN A 226 6.71 -0.05 44.17
N GLN A 227 7.63 -0.86 43.65
CA GLN A 227 8.57 -1.63 44.45
C GLN A 227 9.92 -0.92 44.49
N ASP A 228 10.54 -0.89 45.67
CA ASP A 228 11.85 -0.27 45.88
C ASP A 228 12.93 -0.97 45.06
N LYS A 229 13.68 -0.18 44.28
CA LYS A 229 14.85 -0.60 43.49
C LYS A 229 16.08 0.21 43.89
N THR A 230 17.19 -0.45 44.14
CA THR A 230 18.49 0.17 44.49
C THR A 230 19.46 0.06 43.32
N ALA A 231 20.45 0.95 43.25
CA ALA A 231 21.52 0.82 42.27
C ALA A 231 22.42 -0.39 42.58
N HIS A 232 22.90 -1.15 41.59
CA HIS A 232 22.50 -1.15 40.18
C HIS A 232 21.26 -2.05 39.97
N TYR A 233 20.25 -1.55 39.28
CA TYR A 233 19.08 -2.34 38.90
C TYR A 233 18.79 -2.19 37.40
N SER A 234 18.60 -3.30 36.70
CA SER A 234 18.17 -3.29 35.31
C SER A 234 17.14 -4.37 35.05
N THR A 235 16.15 -4.06 34.23
CA THR A 235 15.10 -5.00 33.82
C THR A 235 14.59 -4.66 32.43
N VAL A 236 13.95 -5.64 31.79
CA VAL A 236 13.35 -5.50 30.47
C VAL A 236 11.86 -5.79 30.59
N ILE A 237 11.05 -4.85 30.09
CA ILE A 237 9.61 -4.95 29.99
C ILE A 237 9.27 -5.16 28.51
N PRO A 238 8.81 -6.35 28.10
CA PRO A 238 8.35 -6.58 26.73
C PRO A 238 7.00 -5.89 26.52
N LEU A 239 6.89 -5.09 25.45
CA LEU A 239 5.64 -4.48 25.02
C LEU A 239 5.16 -5.16 23.73
N PRO A 240 3.97 -5.79 23.76
CA PRO A 240 3.37 -6.37 22.56
C PRO A 240 3.17 -5.34 21.42
N PRO A 241 3.09 -5.77 20.14
CA PRO A 241 2.91 -4.86 19.01
C PRO A 241 1.61 -4.03 19.07
N ASN A 242 0.60 -4.54 19.77
CA ASN A 242 -0.67 -3.84 19.99
C ASN A 242 -0.65 -2.95 21.25
N SER A 243 0.52 -2.53 21.73
CA SER A 243 0.64 -1.60 22.86
C SER A 243 0.50 -0.15 22.40
N LYS A 244 -0.26 0.64 23.16
CA LYS A 244 -0.34 2.10 22.99
C LYS A 244 -0.48 2.80 24.34
N ASN A 245 -0.51 4.14 24.33
CA ASN A 245 -0.62 4.97 25.53
C ASN A 245 0.44 4.61 26.59
N VAL A 246 1.67 4.29 26.15
CA VAL A 246 2.75 3.87 27.03
C VAL A 246 3.12 5.03 27.95
N LYS A 247 3.09 4.78 29.25
CA LYS A 247 3.42 5.72 30.32
C LYS A 247 4.59 5.17 31.14
N VAL A 248 5.56 6.03 31.41
CA VAL A 248 6.71 5.73 32.27
C VAL A 248 6.86 6.82 33.31
N VAL A 249 6.75 6.43 34.57
CA VAL A 249 7.05 7.30 35.71
C VAL A 249 8.15 6.67 36.54
N ALA A 250 9.10 7.49 37.00
CA ALA A 250 10.13 7.10 37.95
C ALA A 250 10.19 8.11 39.08
N ARG A 251 10.31 7.63 40.32
CA ARG A 251 10.39 8.46 41.54
C ARG A 251 11.59 8.05 42.37
N GLU A 252 12.32 9.02 42.94
CA GLU A 252 13.34 8.76 43.96
C GLU A 252 12.75 8.93 45.37
N CYS A 253 13.21 8.10 46.30
CA CYS A 253 12.97 8.26 47.72
C CYS A 253 14.00 9.24 48.28
N THR A 254 13.58 10.47 48.59
CA THR A 254 14.50 11.52 49.05
C THR A 254 14.84 11.40 50.54
N GLY A 255 14.00 10.70 51.32
CA GLY A 255 14.08 10.67 52.77
C GLY A 255 13.74 11.99 53.47
N LEU A 256 13.28 13.01 52.72
CA LEU A 256 12.87 14.31 53.26
C LEU A 256 11.42 14.23 53.72
N ALA A 257 11.15 14.64 54.97
CA ALA A 257 9.81 14.60 55.57
C ALA A 257 8.75 15.38 54.77
N TRP A 258 9.16 16.40 54.00
CA TRP A 258 8.29 17.24 53.18
C TRP A 258 8.23 16.84 51.70
N GLU A 259 9.05 15.91 51.23
CA GLU A 259 9.09 15.47 49.82
C GLU A 259 9.56 14.01 49.71
N TRP A 260 8.92 13.09 50.43
CA TRP A 260 9.42 11.72 50.60
C TRP A 260 9.68 10.98 49.27
N TRP A 261 8.88 11.28 48.25
CA TRP A 261 9.07 10.82 46.88
C TRP A 261 9.11 12.00 45.92
N ARG A 262 10.20 12.14 45.15
CA ARG A 262 10.32 13.11 44.07
C ARG A 262 10.20 12.41 42.72
N THR A 263 9.38 12.94 41.82
CA THR A 263 9.27 12.41 40.46
C THR A 263 10.45 12.86 39.61
N ILE A 264 11.17 11.90 39.01
CA ILE A 264 12.34 12.12 38.17
C ILE A 264 11.96 12.02 36.67
N ILE A 265 11.03 11.12 36.34
CA ILE A 265 10.48 10.94 35.00
C ILE A 265 8.96 10.89 35.11
N ASN A 266 8.26 11.56 34.20
CA ASN A 266 6.82 11.42 33.99
C ASN A 266 6.50 11.61 32.51
N GLU A 267 6.78 10.57 31.73
CA GLU A 267 6.56 10.59 30.29
C GLU A 267 5.28 9.83 29.94
N GLN A 268 4.49 10.45 29.08
CA GLN A 268 3.19 9.98 28.61
C GLN A 268 3.24 9.80 27.10
N ASN A 269 2.50 8.82 26.58
CA ASN A 269 2.44 8.52 25.15
C ASN A 269 3.83 8.27 24.52
N VAL A 270 4.68 7.55 25.25
CA VAL A 270 6.01 7.14 24.76
C VAL A 270 5.83 6.35 23.46
N PRO A 271 6.48 6.73 22.34
CA PRO A 271 6.29 6.06 21.06
C PRO A 271 6.84 4.64 21.12
N LEU A 272 6.11 3.71 20.51
CA LEU A 272 6.48 2.30 20.43
C LEU A 272 7.56 2.11 19.34
N THR A 273 8.82 2.23 19.72
CA THR A 273 10.00 1.92 18.90
C THR A 273 10.56 0.55 19.27
N ASN A 274 11.38 -0.07 18.41
CA ASN A 274 11.92 -1.42 18.66
C ASN A 274 12.61 -1.54 20.04
N GLU A 275 13.29 -0.48 20.48
CA GLU A 275 13.89 -0.35 21.79
C GLU A 275 13.47 0.96 22.44
N ILE A 276 13.15 0.93 23.73
CA ILE A 276 12.90 2.10 24.56
C ILE A 276 13.82 1.97 25.78
N LYS A 277 14.79 2.87 25.94
CA LYS A 277 15.72 2.81 27.06
C LYS A 277 15.43 3.95 28.04
N VAL A 278 15.03 3.59 29.24
CA VAL A 278 14.75 4.49 30.36
C VAL A 278 15.89 4.36 31.36
N SER A 279 16.68 5.42 31.53
CA SER A 279 17.82 5.43 32.45
C SER A 279 17.63 6.50 33.51
N ILE A 280 17.79 6.12 34.78
CA ILE A 280 17.81 7.04 35.94
C ILE A 280 19.13 6.93 36.72
N GLY A 281 19.66 8.06 37.15
CA GLY A 281 21.00 8.19 37.71
C GLY A 281 21.17 9.38 38.65
N GLY A 282 22.42 9.73 38.96
CA GLY A 282 22.76 10.89 39.80
C GLY A 282 22.71 10.61 41.30
N THR A 283 22.51 11.66 42.10
CA THR A 283 22.40 11.57 43.56
C THR A 283 21.03 12.07 44.01
N THR A 284 20.63 11.81 45.26
CA THR A 284 19.33 12.27 45.81
C THR A 284 19.08 13.77 45.69
N LEU A 285 20.14 14.59 45.64
CA LEU A 285 20.01 16.05 45.48
C LEU A 285 19.94 16.47 44.01
N TYR A 286 20.54 15.68 43.11
CA TYR A 286 20.64 15.95 41.69
C TYR A 286 20.42 14.66 40.90
N PRO A 287 19.17 14.15 40.84
CA PRO A 287 18.85 12.97 40.06
C PRO A 287 18.91 13.32 38.57
N THR A 288 19.27 12.34 37.75
CA THR A 288 19.24 12.44 36.28
C THR A 288 18.32 11.39 35.70
N ALA A 289 17.76 11.71 34.53
CA ALA A 289 16.84 10.84 33.81
C ALA A 289 16.99 11.03 32.30
N ASN A 290 16.82 9.96 31.55
CA ASN A 290 16.81 9.98 30.09
C ASN A 290 15.89 8.88 29.53
N ILE A 291 15.15 9.20 28.46
CA ILE A 291 14.47 8.22 27.61
C ILE A 291 15.02 8.34 26.20
N SER A 292 15.48 7.21 25.63
CA SER A 292 15.94 7.13 24.23
C SER A 292 15.26 5.99 23.47
N HIS A 293 15.27 6.09 22.14
CA HIS A 293 14.61 5.21 21.18
C HIS A 293 15.60 4.70 20.13
#